data_AF-A0A842PH34-F1
#
_entry.id   AF-A0A842PH34-F1
#
_cell.length_a   1.000
_cell.length_b   1.000
_cell.length_c   1.000
_cell.angle_alpha   90.00
_cell.angle_beta   90.00
_cell.angle_gamma   90.00
#
_symmetry.space_group_name_H-M   'P 1'
#
loop_
_entity.id
_entity.type
_entity.pdbx_description
1 polymer ?
#
loop_
_entity_poly.entity_id
_entity_poly.type
_entity_poly.pdbx_seq_one_letter_code
_entity_poly.pdbx_strand_id
1 'polypeptide(L)'
;MVLKREQFNLERIATKNTIKILRFLTSKPYLSFGLTELSEDLKISKSNILRILKVLRGYNLIVEQKTGKKKLFRINSEMGIIKILWNLFMSERRYNLPTSFKNVIDLFYEQVKNDVELFILFGSVAQGLATEESDIDICVVSEKNSVGIIFSLTIKSFSGGEKCKHIPIARRPY
;
A
#
# COMPACT_ATOMS: atom_id res chain seq x y z
N MET A 1 32.62 24.11 0.91
CA MET A 1 31.24 23.63 1.14
C MET A 1 31.32 22.31 1.88
N VAL A 2 31.07 22.30 3.19
CA VAL A 2 31.15 21.07 4.00
C VAL A 2 29.86 20.30 3.75
N LEU A 3 29.92 19.24 2.92
CA LEU A 3 28.87 18.25 2.83
C LEU A 3 28.75 17.59 4.20
N LYS A 4 27.84 18.06 5.06
CA LYS A 4 27.35 17.28 6.20
C LYS A 4 26.70 16.04 5.59
N ARG A 5 27.47 14.97 5.45
CA ARG A 5 26.93 13.64 5.11
C ARG A 5 26.06 13.24 6.29
N GLU A 6 24.77 13.54 6.22
CA GLU A 6 23.78 12.85 7.05
C GLU A 6 23.83 11.37 6.65
N GLN A 7 24.62 10.59 7.39
CA GLN A 7 24.74 9.16 7.16
C GLN A 7 23.45 8.50 7.63
N PHE A 8 22.62 8.12 6.67
CA PHE A 8 21.45 7.28 6.92
C PHE A 8 21.89 5.91 7.45
N ASN A 9 21.38 5.50 8.60
CA ASN A 9 21.67 4.21 9.23
C ASN A 9 20.37 3.44 9.47
N LEU A 10 20.22 2.30 8.79
CA LEU A 10 19.00 1.49 8.82
C LEU A 10 18.78 0.82 10.19
N GLU A 11 19.85 0.37 10.86
CA GLU A 11 19.78 -0.31 12.17
C GLU A 11 19.14 0.59 13.23
N ARG A 12 19.41 1.89 13.17
CA ARG A 12 18.83 2.88 14.11
C ARG A 12 17.33 3.10 13.93
N ILE A 13 16.76 2.68 12.80
CA ILE A 13 15.31 2.82 12.50
C ILE A 13 14.58 1.47 12.35
N ALA A 14 15.27 0.34 12.49
CA ALA A 14 14.71 -1.00 12.20
C ALA A 14 13.75 -1.55 13.27
N THR A 15 13.26 -0.75 14.22
CA THR A 15 12.32 -1.23 15.24
C THR A 15 10.92 -1.44 14.67
N LYS A 16 10.17 -2.43 15.18
CA LYS A 16 8.80 -2.75 14.75
C LYS A 16 7.88 -1.53 14.68
N ASN A 17 7.90 -0.68 15.71
CA ASN A 17 7.07 0.52 15.76
C ASN A 17 7.51 1.59 14.76
N THR A 18 8.81 1.69 14.47
CA THR A 18 9.32 2.62 13.46
C THR A 18 8.91 2.19 12.07
N ILE A 19 9.01 0.89 11.76
CA ILE A 19 8.52 0.33 10.49
C ILE A 19 7.01 0.54 10.36
N LYS A 20 6.22 0.35 11.43
CA LYS A 20 4.78 0.64 11.42
C LYS A 20 4.48 2.10 11.05
N ILE A 21 5.14 3.05 11.71
CA ILE A 21 4.95 4.49 11.45
C ILE A 21 5.37 4.84 10.02
N LEU A 22 6.56 4.38 9.58
CA LEU A 22 7.05 4.61 8.22
C LEU A 22 6.09 4.06 7.18
N ARG A 23 5.60 2.82 7.36
CA ARG A 23 4.63 2.19 6.46
C ARG A 23 3.34 3.01 6.35
N PHE A 24 2.81 3.44 7.49
CA PHE A 24 1.59 4.25 7.53
C PHE A 24 1.77 5.58 6.79
N LEU A 25 2.84 6.32 7.09
CA LEU A 25 3.10 7.63 6.45
C LEU A 25 3.43 7.47 4.95
N THR A 26 4.19 6.43 4.58
CA THR A 26 4.54 6.16 3.18
C THR A 26 3.32 5.83 2.33
N SER A 27 2.32 5.14 2.91
CA SER A 27 1.07 4.84 2.19
C SER A 27 0.17 6.06 1.94
N LYS A 28 0.45 7.19 2.60
CA LYS A 28 -0.37 8.41 2.57
C LYS A 28 0.55 9.64 2.43
N PRO A 29 1.36 9.72 1.35
CA PRO A 29 2.51 10.62 1.31
C PRO A 29 2.16 12.12 1.37
N TYR A 30 0.94 12.48 0.92
CA TYR A 30 0.47 13.86 0.86
C TYR A 30 -0.36 14.27 2.08
N LEU A 31 -0.63 13.33 3.00
CA LEU A 31 -1.38 13.60 4.22
C LEU A 31 -0.44 13.91 5.39
N SER A 32 -0.90 14.78 6.29
CA SER A 32 -0.16 15.16 7.50
C SER A 32 -0.98 14.80 8.73
N PHE A 33 -0.33 14.20 9.72
CA PHE A 33 -1.01 13.58 10.85
C PHE A 33 -0.57 14.20 12.18
N GLY A 34 -1.52 14.33 13.10
CA GLY A 34 -1.24 14.78 14.46
C GLY A 34 -0.66 13.66 15.34
N LEU A 35 -0.02 14.02 16.45
CA LEU A 35 0.51 13.03 17.41
C LEU A 35 -0.59 12.15 18.02
N THR A 36 -1.76 12.73 18.31
CA THR A 36 -2.90 11.99 18.86
C THR A 36 -3.47 11.01 17.84
N GLU A 37 -3.69 11.47 16.61
CA GLU A 37 -4.19 10.66 15.49
C GLU A 37 -3.26 9.46 15.20
N LEU A 38 -1.95 9.70 15.09
CA LEU A 38 -0.99 8.61 14.91
C LEU A 38 -1.02 7.59 16.06
N SER A 39 -1.28 8.04 17.29
CA SER A 39 -1.37 7.19 18.48
C SER A 39 -2.60 6.29 18.44
N GLU A 40 -3.73 6.85 18.04
CA GLU A 40 -5.02 6.16 17.95
C GLU A 40 -5.05 5.16 16.79
N ASP A 41 -4.52 5.53 15.62
CA ASP A 41 -4.48 4.69 14.42
C ASP A 41 -3.50 3.52 14.58
N LEU A 42 -2.31 3.80 15.11
CA LEU A 42 -1.24 2.78 15.17
C LEU A 42 -1.27 1.96 16.46
N LYS A 43 -2.09 2.35 17.43
CA LYS A 43 -2.13 1.78 18.80
C LYS A 43 -0.75 1.78 19.47
N ILE A 44 -0.02 2.89 19.31
CA ILE A 44 1.31 3.13 19.92
C ILE A 44 1.20 4.34 20.84
N SER A 45 1.84 4.30 22.01
CA SER A 45 1.81 5.43 22.95
C SER A 45 2.42 6.70 22.35
N LYS A 46 1.82 7.86 22.67
CA LYS A 46 2.26 9.19 22.18
C LYS A 46 3.76 9.42 22.44
N SER A 47 4.28 9.03 23.61
CA SER A 47 5.69 9.18 23.96
C SER A 47 6.62 8.38 23.04
N ASN A 48 6.23 7.14 22.68
CA ASN A 48 7.02 6.31 21.78
C ASN A 48 6.97 6.86 20.34
N ILE A 49 5.78 7.27 19.87
CA ILE A 49 5.63 7.93 18.56
C ILE A 49 6.51 9.17 18.50
N LEU A 50 6.44 10.05 19.50
CA LEU A 50 7.23 11.29 19.52
C LEU A 50 8.74 11.02 19.45
N ARG A 51 9.21 9.99 20.19
CA ARG A 51 10.62 9.55 20.13
C ARG A 51 11.00 9.09 18.72
N ILE A 52 10.16 8.28 18.09
CA ILE A 52 10.41 7.78 16.73
C ILE A 52 10.37 8.91 15.70
N LEU A 53 9.37 9.79 15.75
CA LEU A 53 9.27 10.94 14.86
C LEU A 53 10.50 11.85 14.97
N LYS A 54 11.04 12.05 16.18
CA LYS A 54 12.29 12.80 16.37
C LYS A 54 13.47 12.16 15.63
N VAL A 55 13.60 10.83 15.66
CA VAL A 55 14.64 10.10 14.93
C VAL A 55 14.43 10.20 13.43
N LEU A 56 13.21 9.93 12.94
CA LEU A 56 12.88 9.99 11.51
C LEU A 56 13.10 11.39 10.93
N ARG A 57 12.75 12.44 11.68
CA ARG A 57 13.00 13.83 11.30
C ARG A 57 14.50 14.14 11.26
N GLY A 58 15.29 13.55 12.15
CA GLY A 58 16.75 13.67 12.13
C GLY A 58 17.42 13.04 10.91
N TYR A 59 16.72 12.17 10.19
CA TYR A 59 17.12 11.60 8.90
C TYR A 59 16.40 12.23 7.70
N ASN A 60 15.68 13.33 7.93
CA ASN A 60 14.86 14.02 6.94
C ASN A 60 13.74 13.15 6.30
N LEU A 61 13.45 11.96 6.84
CA LEU A 61 12.44 11.04 6.29
C LEU A 61 11.01 11.55 6.46
N ILE A 62 10.80 12.46 7.41
CA ILE A 62 9.52 13.11 7.67
C ILE A 62 9.71 14.62 7.77
N VAL A 63 8.66 15.36 7.46
CA VAL A 63 8.57 16.81 7.62
C VAL A 63 7.59 17.13 8.75
N GLU A 64 7.98 18.03 9.66
CA GLU A 64 7.12 18.59 10.69
C GLU A 64 6.59 19.95 10.22
N GLN A 65 5.27 20.11 10.23
CA GLN A 65 4.59 21.37 9.94
C GLN A 65 3.87 21.87 11.19
N LYS A 66 3.85 23.19 11.39
CA LYS A 66 3.07 23.82 12.45
C LYS A 66 1.82 24.44 11.86
N THR A 67 0.66 23.97 12.28
CA THR A 67 -0.64 24.56 11.94
C THR A 67 -1.26 25.11 13.21
N GLY A 68 -1.10 26.41 13.43
CA GLY A 68 -1.43 27.07 14.70
C GLY A 68 -0.61 26.50 15.86
N LYS A 69 -1.29 25.98 16.89
CA LYS A 69 -0.66 25.32 18.06
C LYS A 69 -0.34 23.84 17.84
N LYS A 70 -0.79 23.24 16.73
CA LYS A 70 -0.65 21.80 16.46
C LYS A 70 0.58 21.52 15.61
N LYS A 71 1.28 20.44 15.95
CA LYS A 71 2.35 19.85 15.13
C LYS A 71 1.75 18.73 14.30
N LEU A 72 1.97 18.78 12.99
CA LEU A 72 1.59 17.76 12.03
C LEU A 72 2.84 17.17 11.40
N PHE A 73 2.79 15.88 11.10
CA PHE A 73 3.92 15.13 10.55
C PHE A 73 3.50 14.46 9.25
N ARG A 74 4.30 14.58 8.21
CA ARG A 74 4.13 13.89 6.93
C ARG A 74 5.41 13.21 6.50
N ILE A 75 5.32 12.19 5.64
CA ILE A 75 6.52 11.62 5.01
C ILE A 75 7.17 12.69 4.11
N ASN A 76 8.49 12.65 3.98
CA ASN A 76 9.19 13.47 3.00
C ASN A 76 9.25 12.76 1.64
N SER A 77 8.16 12.86 0.87
CA SER A 77 8.02 12.15 -0.42
C SER A 77 9.03 12.57 -1.49
N GLU A 78 9.73 13.69 -1.30
CA GLU A 78 10.78 14.18 -2.21
C GLU A 78 12.07 13.35 -2.11
N MET A 79 12.26 12.60 -1.02
CA MET A 79 13.45 11.78 -0.86
C MET A 79 13.37 10.46 -1.64
N GLY A 80 14.41 10.16 -2.43
CA GLY A 80 14.52 8.91 -3.19
C GLY A 80 14.41 7.64 -2.32
N ILE A 81 14.88 7.67 -1.07
CA ILE A 81 14.75 6.53 -0.13
C ILE A 81 13.29 6.20 0.19
N ILE A 82 12.40 7.19 0.20
CA ILE A 82 10.96 6.96 0.44
C ILE A 82 10.34 6.18 -0.72
N LYS A 83 10.77 6.44 -1.96
CA LYS A 83 10.35 5.64 -3.13
C LYS A 83 10.81 4.19 -3.01
N ILE A 84 12.03 3.95 -2.50
CA ILE A 84 12.55 2.60 -2.26
C ILE A 84 11.73 1.89 -1.16
N LEU A 85 11.45 2.58 -0.04
CA LEU A 85 10.62 2.05 1.05
C LEU A 85 9.19 1.73 0.59
N TRP A 86 8.59 2.60 -0.22
CA TRP A 86 7.29 2.35 -0.84
C TRP A 86 7.33 1.05 -1.63
N ASN A 87 8.28 0.92 -2.56
CA ASN A 87 8.41 -0.27 -3.39
C ASN A 87 8.60 -1.53 -2.54
N LEU A 88 9.42 -1.46 -1.49
CA LEU A 88 9.61 -2.57 -0.57
C LEU A 88 8.30 -2.97 0.13
N PHE A 89 7.54 -2.01 0.67
CA PHE A 89 6.26 -2.29 1.32
C PHE A 89 5.22 -2.85 0.35
N MET A 90 5.21 -2.38 -0.90
CA MET A 90 4.31 -2.91 -1.93
C MET A 90 4.71 -4.32 -2.36
N SER A 91 6.01 -4.59 -2.52
CA SER A 91 6.52 -5.91 -2.85
C SER A 91 6.24 -6.91 -1.73
N GLU A 92 6.41 -6.53 -0.47
CA GLU A 92 6.05 -7.37 0.68
C GLU A 92 4.56 -7.70 0.69
N ARG A 93 3.67 -6.72 0.44
CA ARG A 93 2.22 -6.97 0.31
C ARG A 93 1.92 -7.98 -0.80
N ARG A 94 2.53 -7.80 -1.97
CA ARG A 94 2.39 -8.73 -3.10
C ARG A 94 2.92 -10.12 -2.74
N TYR A 95 4.06 -10.22 -2.07
CA TYR A 95 4.64 -11.49 -1.68
C TYR A 95 3.73 -12.25 -0.72
N ASN A 96 3.10 -11.55 0.21
CA ASN A 96 2.21 -12.14 1.22
C ASN A 96 0.80 -12.45 0.70
N LEU A 97 0.45 -12.09 -0.54
CA LEU A 97 -0.82 -12.50 -1.12
C LEU A 97 -0.87 -14.03 -1.31
N PRO A 98 -1.99 -14.68 -0.91
CA PRO A 98 -2.22 -16.09 -1.20
C PRO A 98 -2.01 -16.42 -2.67
N THR A 99 -1.41 -17.59 -2.94
CA THR A 99 -1.10 -18.03 -4.31
C THR A 99 -2.34 -18.12 -5.19
N SER A 100 -3.49 -18.49 -4.61
CA SER A 100 -4.78 -18.50 -5.31
C SER A 100 -5.13 -17.13 -5.89
N PHE A 101 -4.99 -16.06 -5.11
CA PHE A 101 -5.24 -14.69 -5.58
C PHE A 101 -4.26 -14.26 -6.66
N LYS A 102 -2.96 -14.56 -6.49
CA LYS A 102 -1.94 -14.26 -7.50
C LYS A 102 -2.30 -14.90 -8.83
N ASN A 103 -2.58 -16.20 -8.81
CA ASN A 103 -2.92 -16.95 -10.02
C ASN A 103 -4.17 -16.40 -10.71
N VAL A 104 -5.23 -16.07 -9.96
CA VAL A 104 -6.46 -15.52 -10.55
C VAL A 104 -6.21 -14.13 -11.16
N ILE A 105 -5.46 -13.26 -10.47
CA ILE A 105 -5.11 -11.92 -10.98
C ILE A 105 -4.26 -12.04 -12.24
N ASP A 106 -3.24 -12.90 -12.24
CA ASP A 106 -2.34 -13.10 -13.38
C ASP A 106 -3.09 -13.69 -14.57
N LEU A 107 -3.94 -14.71 -14.35
CA LEU A 107 -4.78 -15.29 -15.40
C LEU A 107 -5.75 -14.27 -15.99
N PHE A 108 -6.39 -13.46 -15.15
CA PHE A 108 -7.31 -12.42 -15.62
C PHE A 108 -6.57 -11.33 -16.38
N TYR A 109 -5.42 -10.86 -15.86
CA TYR A 109 -4.58 -9.88 -16.54
C TYR A 109 -4.13 -10.37 -17.91
N GLU A 110 -3.65 -11.62 -18.02
CA GLU A 110 -3.22 -12.22 -19.28
C GLU A 110 -4.35 -12.28 -20.34
N GLN A 111 -5.60 -12.43 -19.92
CA GLN A 111 -6.76 -12.41 -20.81
C GLN A 111 -7.09 -11.03 -21.35
N VAL A 112 -6.82 -9.97 -20.57
CA VAL A 112 -7.26 -8.61 -20.92
C VAL A 112 -6.12 -7.68 -21.36
N LYS A 113 -4.86 -8.02 -21.09
CA LYS A 113 -3.69 -7.11 -21.23
C LYS A 113 -3.54 -6.43 -22.59
N ASN A 114 -4.00 -7.06 -23.68
CA ASN A 114 -3.87 -6.52 -25.04
C ASN A 114 -4.85 -5.39 -25.33
N ASP A 115 -5.93 -5.28 -24.56
CA ASP A 115 -6.98 -4.29 -24.73
C ASP A 115 -7.05 -3.32 -23.54
N VAL A 116 -6.08 -3.35 -22.62
CA VAL A 116 -6.15 -2.64 -21.34
C VAL A 116 -5.07 -1.57 -21.23
N GLU A 117 -5.51 -0.33 -21.02
CA GLU A 117 -4.63 0.80 -20.70
C GLU A 117 -4.29 0.84 -19.22
N LEU A 118 -5.25 0.47 -18.36
CA LEU A 118 -5.12 0.60 -16.92
C LEU A 118 -5.79 -0.58 -16.20
N PHE A 119 -5.02 -1.24 -15.34
CA PHE A 119 -5.47 -2.36 -14.52
C PHE A 119 -5.18 -2.03 -13.05
N ILE A 120 -6.24 -1.80 -12.27
CA ILE A 120 -6.12 -1.38 -10.87
C ILE A 120 -6.76 -2.42 -9.97
N LEU A 121 -5.98 -2.96 -9.04
CA LEU A 121 -6.47 -3.81 -7.97
C LEU A 121 -6.94 -2.96 -6.79
N PHE A 122 -8.10 -3.29 -6.25
CA PHE A 122 -8.72 -2.64 -5.10
C PHE A 122 -8.95 -3.63 -3.95
N GLY A 123 -9.60 -3.14 -2.89
CA GLY A 123 -10.09 -3.98 -1.81
C GLY A 123 -9.00 -4.52 -0.89
N SER A 124 -9.38 -5.53 -0.10
CA SER A 124 -8.50 -6.19 0.87
C SER A 124 -7.28 -6.82 0.19
N VAL A 125 -7.40 -7.26 -1.06
CA VAL A 125 -6.31 -7.83 -1.85
C VAL A 125 -5.23 -6.78 -2.15
N ALA A 126 -5.60 -5.58 -2.62
CA ALA A 126 -4.64 -4.48 -2.82
C ALA A 126 -3.94 -4.05 -1.52
N GLN A 127 -4.63 -4.20 -0.39
CA GLN A 127 -4.10 -3.85 0.93
C GLN A 127 -3.24 -4.97 1.55
N GLY A 128 -3.25 -6.18 0.99
CA GLY A 128 -2.58 -7.36 1.55
C GLY A 128 -3.26 -7.87 2.83
N LEU A 129 -4.56 -7.59 3.01
CA LEU A 129 -5.39 -8.02 4.13
C LEU A 129 -6.39 -9.12 3.72
N ALA A 130 -6.32 -9.60 2.48
CA ALA A 130 -7.22 -10.61 1.96
C ALA A 130 -7.04 -11.96 2.68
N THR A 131 -8.18 -12.51 3.11
CA THR A 131 -8.32 -13.90 3.56
C THR A 131 -8.73 -14.78 2.37
N GLU A 132 -8.71 -16.11 2.52
CA GLU A 132 -9.10 -17.05 1.45
C GLU A 132 -10.54 -16.85 0.95
N GLU A 133 -11.40 -16.24 1.77
CA GLU A 133 -12.80 -15.94 1.45
C GLU A 133 -13.00 -14.53 0.86
N SER A 134 -11.93 -13.73 0.72
CA SER A 134 -12.03 -12.36 0.22
C SER A 134 -12.31 -12.31 -1.28
N ASP A 135 -13.10 -11.32 -1.69
CA ASP A 135 -13.30 -10.97 -3.10
C ASP A 135 -12.10 -10.20 -3.67
N ILE A 136 -11.88 -10.32 -4.98
CA ILE A 136 -10.89 -9.55 -5.74
C ILE A 136 -11.61 -8.45 -6.53
N ASP A 137 -11.41 -7.20 -6.13
CA ASP A 137 -11.95 -6.05 -6.85
C ASP A 137 -10.92 -5.50 -7.83
N ILE A 138 -11.24 -5.43 -9.12
CA ILE A 138 -10.34 -4.98 -10.18
C ILE A 138 -11.08 -3.97 -11.06
N CYS A 139 -10.50 -2.79 -11.30
CA CYS A 139 -10.94 -1.89 -12.36
C CYS A 139 -10.05 -2.03 -13.58
N VAL A 140 -10.68 -2.13 -14.74
CA VAL A 140 -10.03 -2.24 -16.03
C VAL A 140 -10.51 -1.09 -16.92
N VAL A 141 -9.57 -0.33 -17.47
CA VAL A 141 -9.83 0.73 -18.47
C VAL A 141 -9.21 0.31 -19.80
N SER A 142 -9.97 0.49 -20.87
CA SER A 142 -9.64 0.07 -22.24
C SER A 142 -9.98 1.19 -23.22
N GLU A 143 -9.15 1.43 -24.23
CA GLU A 143 -9.48 2.41 -25.29
C GLU A 143 -10.80 2.08 -26.01
N LYS A 144 -11.11 0.78 -26.18
CA LYS A 144 -12.29 0.32 -26.92
C LYS A 144 -13.60 0.56 -26.18
N ASN A 145 -13.55 0.75 -24.86
CA ASN A 145 -14.70 1.10 -24.04
C ASN A 145 -14.33 2.32 -23.21
N SER A 146 -14.83 3.51 -23.60
CA SER A 146 -14.60 4.78 -22.88
C SER A 146 -15.17 4.81 -21.44
N VAL A 147 -15.63 3.67 -20.94
CA VAL A 147 -16.19 3.45 -19.60
C VAL A 147 -15.30 2.41 -18.91
N GLY A 148 -14.68 2.79 -17.80
CA GLY A 148 -13.95 1.84 -16.95
C GLY A 148 -14.90 0.79 -16.37
N ILE A 149 -14.52 -0.49 -16.49
CA ILE A 149 -15.33 -1.61 -16.00
C ILE A 149 -14.72 -2.12 -14.71
N ILE A 150 -15.52 -2.16 -13.64
CA ILE A 150 -15.14 -2.76 -12.36
C ILE A 150 -15.66 -4.20 -12.33
N PHE A 151 -14.73 -5.12 -12.07
CA PHE A 151 -14.99 -6.53 -11.83
C PHE A 151 -14.80 -6.83 -10.35
N SER A 152 -15.69 -7.64 -9.77
CA SER A 152 -15.50 -8.23 -8.46
C SER A 152 -15.54 -9.74 -8.62
N LEU A 153 -14.45 -10.41 -8.26
CA LEU A 153 -14.24 -11.85 -8.46
C LEU A 153 -14.22 -12.54 -7.10
N THR A 154 -15.19 -13.39 -6.83
CA THR A 154 -15.20 -14.24 -5.62
C THR A 154 -14.53 -15.57 -5.92
N ILE A 155 -13.49 -15.93 -5.16
CA ILE A 155 -12.93 -17.29 -5.21
C ILE A 155 -13.80 -18.19 -4.34
N LYS A 156 -14.76 -18.92 -4.93
CA LYS A 156 -15.42 -20.03 -4.23
C LYS A 156 -14.56 -21.28 -4.31
N SER A 157 -14.29 -21.87 -3.14
CA SER A 157 -13.53 -23.10 -2.86
C SER A 157 -13.17 -23.96 -4.08
N PHE A 158 -11.88 -23.98 -4.40
CA PHE A 158 -11.30 -24.77 -5.47
C PHE A 158 -11.02 -26.20 -4.97
N SER A 159 -12.00 -27.09 -5.03
CA SER A 159 -11.80 -28.53 -4.77
C SER A 159 -11.63 -29.29 -6.09
N GLY A 160 -10.39 -29.62 -6.44
CA GLY A 160 -10.06 -30.70 -7.39
C GLY A 160 -9.94 -30.31 -8.87
N GLY A 161 -8.72 -30.40 -9.40
CA GLY A 161 -8.42 -31.14 -10.63
C GLY A 161 -8.93 -30.67 -12.01
N GLU A 162 -9.79 -29.67 -12.14
CA GLU A 162 -10.32 -29.28 -13.46
C GLU A 162 -9.86 -27.88 -13.91
N LYS A 163 -9.39 -27.82 -15.17
CA LYS A 163 -8.91 -26.61 -15.84
C LYS A 163 -9.99 -25.52 -15.79
N CYS A 164 -9.65 -24.36 -15.22
CA CYS A 164 -10.47 -23.13 -15.25
C CYS A 164 -10.89 -22.80 -16.68
N LYS A 165 -12.09 -23.20 -17.10
CA LYS A 165 -12.68 -22.78 -18.38
C LYS A 165 -13.71 -21.67 -18.24
N HIS A 166 -14.28 -21.43 -17.06
CA HIS A 166 -15.23 -20.35 -16.85
C HIS A 166 -15.12 -19.80 -15.43
N ILE A 167 -14.48 -18.63 -15.29
CA ILE A 167 -14.71 -17.76 -14.15
C ILE A 167 -15.96 -16.95 -14.50
N PRO A 168 -17.10 -17.11 -13.80
CA PRO A 168 -18.29 -16.33 -14.07
C PRO A 168 -18.00 -14.87 -13.72
N ILE A 169 -17.87 -14.04 -14.75
CA ILE A 169 -17.66 -12.59 -14.62
C ILE A 169 -19.02 -11.96 -14.32
N ALA A 170 -19.33 -11.75 -13.04
CA ALA A 170 -20.51 -10.99 -12.65
C ALA A 170 -20.26 -9.50 -12.96
N ARG A 171 -20.84 -9.00 -14.06
CA ARG A 171 -20.91 -7.56 -14.34
C ARG A 171 -21.98 -6.95 -13.44
N ARG A 172 -21.60 -6.00 -12.57
CA ARG A 172 -22.59 -5.14 -11.92
C ARG A 172 -22.81 -3.91 -12.80
N PRO A 173 -24.03 -3.66 -13.29
CA PRO A 173 -24.35 -2.38 -13.89
C PRO A 173 -24.42 -1.32 -12.78
N TYR A 174 -23.83 -0.15 -13.03
CA TYR A 174 -24.08 1.08 -12.27
C TYR A 174 -24.90 2.01 -13.15
#